data_AF-A0A5E4IWR4-F1
#
_entry.id   AF-A0A5E4IWR4-F1
#
_cell.length_a   1.000
_cell.length_b   1.000
_cell.length_c   1.000
_cell.angle_alpha   90.00
_cell.angle_beta   90.00
_cell.angle_gamma   90.00
#
_symmetry.space_group_name_H-M   'P 1'
#
loop_
_entity.id
_entity.type
_entity.pdbx_description
1 polymer ?
#
loop_
_entity_poly.entity_id
_entity_poly.type
_entity_poly.pdbx_seq_one_letter_code
_entity_poly.pdbx_strand_id
1 'polypeptide(L)'
;MARCGFKSSFGSRLLLFRFLSRPYDKFKQRNNNLICSFNTIFLGAFRLNEDFQKMPFDQKVSYLVENLKDLPDDMVEPGVEILARAGETEYAASLAKDRGMIDKAIQILVDAGDFLWAALIARNAGREEESNRLYRAGLAYYIDMEMYGRAVSAATALKLPPDEIDALFRKGIESESRGMDLGHARAMIDCALESLEISLIGRDDELSGQVIKAVNEERERMAKKDREAEDYDL
;
A
#
# COMPACT_ATOMS: atom_id res chain seq x y z
N MET A 1 11.77 -47.26 -28.83
CA MET A 1 10.37 -46.80 -28.66
C MET A 1 10.25 -46.36 -27.20
N ALA A 2 10.34 -45.05 -26.91
CA ALA A 2 9.20 -44.11 -26.78
C ALA A 2 8.25 -44.54 -25.65
N ARG A 3 7.84 -43.73 -24.66
CA ARG A 3 7.95 -42.29 -24.31
C ARG A 3 7.42 -42.12 -22.86
N CYS A 4 7.84 -41.03 -22.20
CA CYS A 4 7.15 -40.11 -21.24
C CYS A 4 6.04 -40.62 -20.28
N GLY A 5 5.81 -40.09 -19.08
CA GLY A 5 6.15 -38.86 -18.34
C GLY A 5 5.56 -39.06 -16.90
N PHE A 6 5.66 -38.22 -15.89
CA PHE A 6 5.73 -36.77 -15.79
C PHE A 6 6.20 -36.49 -14.35
N LYS A 7 7.39 -35.91 -14.16
CA LYS A 7 7.80 -35.33 -12.87
C LYS A 7 7.45 -33.85 -12.93
N SER A 8 6.37 -33.43 -12.29
CA SER A 8 6.06 -32.01 -12.13
C SER A 8 6.74 -31.49 -10.86
N SER A 9 7.94 -30.95 -11.07
CA SER A 9 8.50 -29.89 -10.23
C SER A 9 7.59 -28.67 -10.36
N PHE A 10 6.84 -28.33 -9.31
CA PHE A 10 6.18 -27.03 -9.22
C PHE A 10 7.00 -26.14 -8.29
N GLY A 11 7.77 -25.27 -8.93
CA GLY A 11 8.50 -24.20 -8.29
C GLY A 11 7.57 -23.25 -7.54
N SER A 12 8.05 -22.87 -6.37
CA SER A 12 7.56 -21.77 -5.54
C SER A 12 7.45 -20.49 -6.37
N ARG A 13 6.24 -20.17 -6.85
CA ARG A 13 5.91 -18.82 -7.30
C ARG A 13 5.63 -17.97 -6.07
N LEU A 14 6.70 -17.29 -5.64
CA LEU A 14 6.64 -16.08 -4.83
C LEU A 14 5.74 -15.09 -5.57
N LEU A 15 4.47 -14.95 -5.16
CA LEU A 15 3.65 -13.83 -5.58
C LEU A 15 4.10 -12.62 -4.77
N LEU A 16 5.08 -11.92 -5.35
CA LEU A 16 5.45 -10.56 -5.00
C LEU A 16 4.28 -9.66 -5.40
N PHE A 17 3.30 -9.48 -4.51
CA PHE A 17 2.27 -8.48 -4.73
C PHE A 17 2.85 -7.09 -4.45
N ARG A 18 2.86 -6.34 -5.54
CA ARG A 18 3.39 -5.00 -5.75
C ARG A 18 2.58 -4.02 -4.90
N PHE A 19 3.25 -3.38 -3.95
CA PHE A 19 2.77 -2.25 -3.18
C PHE A 19 2.45 -1.08 -4.13
N LEU A 20 1.17 -0.71 -4.21
CA LEU A 20 0.64 0.56 -4.73
C LEU A 20 -0.60 0.84 -3.86
N SER A 21 -0.80 1.96 -3.18
CA SER A 21 -0.15 3.27 -3.20
C SER A 21 -0.42 3.97 -1.85
N ARG A 22 0.61 4.58 -1.26
CA ARG A 22 0.47 5.88 -0.60
C ARG A 22 1.39 6.84 -1.37
N PRO A 23 0.88 7.96 -1.90
CA PRO A 23 1.75 8.98 -2.50
C PRO A 23 2.28 9.86 -1.37
N TYR A 24 3.57 9.75 -1.08
CA TYR A 24 4.31 10.86 -0.45
C TYR A 24 5.59 11.09 -1.26
N ASP A 25 5.40 11.76 -2.39
CA ASP A 25 6.44 12.55 -3.03
C ASP A 25 6.70 13.79 -2.16
N LYS A 26 7.85 13.83 -1.49
CA LYS A 26 8.48 15.09 -1.08
C LYS A 26 9.98 15.05 -1.38
N PHE A 27 10.31 15.61 -2.54
CA PHE A 27 11.42 16.54 -2.79
C PHE A 27 12.66 16.47 -1.87
N LYS A 28 13.82 16.11 -2.45
CA LYS A 28 15.01 16.99 -2.39
C LYS A 28 16.09 16.61 -3.42
N GLN A 29 16.14 17.37 -4.51
CA GLN A 29 17.41 17.73 -5.15
C GLN A 29 17.93 19.02 -4.48
N ARG A 30 19.26 19.16 -4.40
CA ARG A 30 20.09 20.28 -3.85
C ARG A 30 20.29 20.20 -2.32
N ASN A 31 21.50 20.17 -1.76
CA ASN A 31 22.79 20.68 -2.22
C ASN A 31 23.95 19.78 -1.79
N ASN A 32 24.90 19.57 -2.70
CA ASN A 32 26.29 19.29 -2.35
C ASN A 32 26.83 20.42 -1.46
N ASN A 33 27.37 20.09 -0.29
CA ASN A 33 28.69 20.53 0.15
C ASN A 33 29.00 20.03 1.57
N LEU A 34 30.14 19.33 1.66
CA LEU A 34 31.01 19.10 2.84
C LEU A 34 30.28 18.71 4.14
N ILE A 35 30.49 17.51 4.70
CA ILE A 35 31.75 17.10 5.32
C ILE A 35 31.76 15.56 5.30
N CYS A 36 32.62 14.97 4.49
CA CYS A 36 32.88 13.55 4.52
C CYS A 36 34.37 13.38 4.84
N SER A 37 34.63 12.96 6.07
CA SER A 37 35.84 12.33 6.59
C SER A 37 35.99 12.75 8.04
N PHE A 38 35.86 11.82 8.99
CA PHE A 38 36.89 11.61 10.00
C PHE A 38 36.58 10.36 10.82
N ASN A 39 37.39 9.34 10.57
CA ASN A 39 37.45 8.12 11.35
C ASN A 39 38.21 8.43 12.67
N THR A 40 37.55 8.39 13.82
CA THR A 40 38.19 8.40 15.15
C THR A 40 37.28 7.68 16.15
N ILE A 41 37.51 6.38 16.31
CA ILE A 41 36.52 5.37 16.71
C ILE A 41 36.15 5.35 18.22
N PHE A 42 36.67 6.26 19.07
CA PHE A 42 36.26 6.25 20.50
C PHE A 42 36.08 7.62 21.15
N LEU A 43 36.81 8.65 20.72
CA LEU A 43 36.59 10.04 21.14
C LEU A 43 35.57 10.80 20.27
N GLY A 44 35.30 10.32 19.05
CA GLY A 44 34.36 10.96 18.12
C GLY A 44 32.89 10.71 18.47
N ALA A 45 32.54 9.50 18.93
CA ALA A 45 31.17 9.15 19.30
C ALA A 45 30.63 10.02 20.45
N PHE A 46 31.47 10.31 21.44
CA PHE A 46 31.11 11.18 22.57
C PHE A 46 30.79 12.62 22.14
N ARG A 47 31.54 13.16 21.16
CA ARG A 47 31.28 14.51 20.62
C ARG A 47 30.02 14.55 19.76
N LEU A 48 29.76 13.50 18.97
CA LEU A 48 28.55 13.41 18.15
C LEU A 48 27.28 13.41 18.99
N ASN A 49 27.26 12.73 20.14
CA ASN A 49 26.09 12.73 21.02
C ASN A 49 25.87 14.12 21.66
N GLU A 50 26.92 14.78 22.17
CA GLU A 50 26.80 16.15 22.72
C GLU A 50 26.31 17.16 21.68
N ASP A 51 26.81 17.08 20.44
CA ASP A 51 26.40 17.96 19.36
C ASP A 51 24.98 17.65 18.90
N PHE A 52 24.61 16.36 18.84
CA PHE A 52 23.24 15.92 18.58
C PHE A 52 22.27 16.50 19.61
N GLN A 53 22.59 16.46 20.92
CA GLN A 53 21.69 17.00 21.95
C GLN A 53 21.43 18.50 21.80
N LYS A 54 22.41 19.27 21.29
CA LYS A 54 22.30 20.72 21.06
C LYS A 54 21.50 21.07 19.80
N MET A 55 21.27 20.13 18.89
CA MET A 55 20.50 20.38 17.67
C MET A 55 19.02 20.66 17.98
N PRO A 56 18.35 21.54 17.21
CA PRO A 56 16.90 21.69 17.26
C PRO A 56 16.21 20.43 16.76
N PHE A 57 14.94 20.24 17.16
CA PHE A 57 14.20 19.01 16.92
C PHE A 57 14.16 18.57 15.45
N ASP A 58 13.85 19.47 14.52
CA ASP A 58 13.77 19.14 13.09
C ASP A 58 15.10 18.68 12.49
N GLN A 59 16.22 19.23 13.00
CA GLN A 59 17.56 18.81 12.59
C GLN A 59 17.92 17.45 13.18
N LYS A 60 17.50 17.15 14.42
CA LYS A 60 17.65 15.82 15.02
C LYS A 60 16.92 14.77 14.18
N VAL A 61 15.68 15.04 13.79
CA VAL A 61 14.88 14.14 12.93
C VAL A 61 15.58 13.91 11.59
N SER A 62 15.99 14.98 10.91
CA SER A 62 16.69 14.90 9.62
C SER A 62 17.99 14.09 9.72
N TYR A 63 18.78 14.33 10.76
CA TYR A 63 20.02 13.60 11.04
C TYR A 63 19.76 12.09 11.24
N LEU A 64 18.75 11.74 12.04
CA LEU A 64 18.40 10.34 12.32
C LEU A 64 17.93 9.60 11.06
N VAL A 65 17.13 10.25 10.20
CA VAL A 65 16.67 9.67 8.93
C VAL A 65 17.85 9.42 7.98
N GLU A 66 18.78 10.36 7.88
CA GLU A 66 19.95 10.24 6.99
C GLU A 66 20.97 9.19 7.48
N ASN A 67 21.10 8.99 8.80
CA ASN A 67 22.14 8.16 9.41
C ASN A 67 21.61 6.86 10.04
N LEU A 68 20.36 6.46 9.76
CA LEU A 68 19.63 5.38 10.45
C LEU A 68 20.42 4.08 10.66
N LYS A 69 21.23 3.67 9.67
CA LYS A 69 22.00 2.40 9.69
C LYS A 69 23.22 2.47 10.61
N ASP A 70 23.88 3.61 10.64
CA ASP A 70 25.21 3.80 11.23
C ASP A 70 25.13 4.56 12.57
N LEU A 71 23.96 4.58 13.22
CA LEU A 71 23.80 5.18 14.54
C LEU A 71 24.56 4.40 15.61
N PRO A 72 25.22 5.10 16.56
CA PRO A 72 25.81 4.46 17.72
C PRO A 72 24.71 3.97 18.67
N ASP A 73 24.98 2.89 19.41
CA ASP A 73 23.97 2.19 20.23
C ASP A 73 23.34 3.08 21.32
N ASP A 74 24.09 4.04 21.85
CA ASP A 74 23.63 5.00 22.86
C ASP A 74 22.61 6.01 22.31
N MET A 75 22.56 6.19 20.99
CA MET A 75 21.62 7.08 20.30
C MET A 75 20.41 6.35 19.72
N VAL A 76 20.40 5.01 19.69
CA VAL A 76 19.31 4.22 19.09
C VAL A 76 17.99 4.48 19.80
N GLU A 77 17.94 4.28 21.12
CA GLU A 77 16.69 4.42 21.87
C GLU A 77 16.16 5.87 21.88
N PRO A 78 16.97 6.90 22.17
CA PRO A 78 16.55 8.29 22.02
C PRO A 78 16.13 8.63 20.58
N GLY A 79 16.82 8.06 19.60
CA GLY A 79 16.53 8.26 18.18
C GLY A 79 15.17 7.70 17.78
N VAL A 80 14.84 6.48 18.23
CA VAL A 80 13.52 5.87 18.02
C VAL A 80 12.41 6.75 18.59
N GLU A 81 12.58 7.28 19.80
CA GLU A 81 11.59 8.16 20.43
C GLU A 81 11.41 9.50 19.71
N ILE A 82 12.51 10.10 19.27
CA ILE A 82 12.48 11.34 18.50
C ILE A 82 11.75 11.13 17.17
N LEU A 83 12.05 10.04 16.44
CA LEU A 83 11.40 9.71 15.18
C LEU A 83 9.91 9.41 15.37
N ALA A 84 9.56 8.61 16.38
CA ALA A 84 8.17 8.30 16.69
C ALA A 84 7.38 9.58 17.03
N ARG A 85 7.97 10.49 17.82
CA ARG A 85 7.35 11.78 18.15
C ARG A 85 7.22 12.71 16.94
N ALA A 86 8.12 12.61 15.97
CA ALA A 86 8.06 13.36 14.73
C ALA A 86 7.00 12.82 13.74
N GLY A 87 6.38 11.67 14.05
CA GLY A 87 5.46 10.98 13.13
C GLY A 87 6.17 10.13 12.07
N GLU A 88 7.50 10.05 12.12
CA GLU A 88 8.35 9.26 11.22
C GLU A 88 8.30 7.76 11.60
N THR A 89 7.09 7.21 11.59
CA THR A 89 6.75 5.89 12.13
C THR A 89 7.56 4.78 11.48
N GLU A 90 7.74 4.83 10.15
CA GLU A 90 8.46 3.78 9.41
C GLU A 90 9.94 3.73 9.78
N TYR A 91 10.56 4.91 9.91
CA TYR A 91 11.96 5.02 10.33
C TYR A 91 12.14 4.61 11.79
N ALA A 92 11.24 5.04 12.68
CA ALA A 92 11.27 4.67 14.09
C ALA A 92 11.13 3.15 14.29
N ALA A 93 10.14 2.53 13.64
CA ALA A 93 9.90 1.09 13.73
C ALA A 93 11.04 0.28 13.09
N SER A 94 11.59 0.74 11.96
CA SER A 94 12.73 0.07 11.30
C SER A 94 13.98 0.11 12.17
N LEU A 95 14.32 1.27 12.74
CA LEU A 95 15.47 1.42 13.63
C LEU A 95 15.33 0.53 14.87
N ALA A 96 14.15 0.53 15.50
CA ALA A 96 13.88 -0.33 16.64
C ALA A 96 14.00 -1.83 16.27
N LYS A 97 13.44 -2.25 15.14
CA LYS A 97 13.49 -3.63 14.66
C LYS A 97 14.92 -4.08 14.35
N ASP A 98 15.69 -3.26 13.62
CA ASP A 98 17.05 -3.59 13.20
C ASP A 98 18.02 -3.71 14.40
N ARG A 99 17.72 -3.01 15.50
CA ARG A 99 18.48 -3.06 16.75
C ARG A 99 17.89 -4.04 17.78
N GLY A 100 16.95 -4.91 17.38
CA GLY A 100 16.40 -5.97 18.20
C GLY A 100 15.36 -5.53 19.24
N MET A 101 14.94 -4.27 19.23
CA MET A 101 13.89 -3.72 20.11
C MET A 101 12.49 -4.05 19.57
N ILE A 102 12.21 -5.34 19.41
CA ILE A 102 11.00 -5.86 18.74
C ILE A 102 9.71 -5.34 19.38
N ASP A 103 9.63 -5.34 20.71
CA ASP A 103 8.45 -4.88 21.44
C ASP A 103 8.17 -3.39 21.19
N LYS A 104 9.21 -2.55 21.20
CA LYS A 104 9.09 -1.12 20.93
C LYS A 104 8.69 -0.86 19.47
N ALA A 105 9.23 -1.63 18.52
CA ALA A 105 8.84 -1.55 17.11
C ALA A 105 7.36 -1.91 16.89
N ILE A 106 6.87 -2.99 17.52
CA ILE A 106 5.46 -3.39 17.45
C ILE A 106 4.56 -2.30 18.04
N GLN A 107 4.90 -1.77 19.22
CA GLN A 107 4.12 -0.73 19.88
C GLN A 107 3.97 0.51 18.99
N ILE A 108 5.08 1.02 18.43
CA ILE A 108 5.06 2.19 17.53
C ILE A 108 4.12 1.97 16.34
N LEU A 109 4.14 0.78 15.76
CA LEU A 109 3.29 0.46 14.61
C LEU A 109 1.82 0.30 14.98
N VAL A 110 1.53 -0.30 16.14
CA VAL A 110 0.16 -0.43 16.65
C VAL A 110 -0.42 0.94 16.96
N ASP A 111 0.34 1.83 17.60
CA ASP A 111 -0.08 3.20 17.90
C ASP A 111 -0.37 4.01 16.63
N ALA A 112 0.35 3.72 15.54
CA ALA A 112 0.11 4.31 14.22
C ALA A 112 -0.99 3.61 13.40
N GLY A 113 -1.58 2.52 13.91
CA GLY A 113 -2.60 1.72 13.22
C GLY A 113 -2.07 0.80 12.11
N ASP A 114 -0.75 0.59 12.02
CA ASP A 114 -0.14 -0.36 11.07
C ASP A 114 0.03 -1.77 11.66
N PHE A 115 -1.12 -2.39 11.94
CA PHE A 115 -1.21 -3.76 12.42
C PHE A 115 -0.62 -4.80 11.46
N LEU A 116 -0.69 -4.58 10.14
CA LEU A 116 -0.11 -5.52 9.17
C LEU A 116 1.40 -5.63 9.35
N TRP A 117 2.10 -4.51 9.45
CA TRP A 117 3.53 -4.53 9.62
C TRP A 117 3.94 -4.98 11.03
N ALA A 118 3.20 -4.55 12.06
CA ALA A 118 3.40 -5.02 13.42
C ALA A 118 3.32 -6.56 13.51
N ALA A 119 2.29 -7.16 12.90
CA ALA A 119 2.09 -8.60 12.85
C ALA A 119 3.23 -9.31 12.10
N LEU A 120 3.74 -8.73 11.01
CA LEU A 120 4.88 -9.28 10.27
C LEU A 120 6.17 -9.26 11.10
N ILE A 121 6.42 -8.18 11.85
CA ILE A 121 7.58 -8.10 12.75
C ILE A 121 7.48 -9.16 13.85
N ALA A 122 6.32 -9.29 14.49
CA ALA A 122 6.08 -10.31 15.51
C ALA A 122 6.34 -11.73 14.97
N ARG A 123 5.83 -12.03 13.77
CA ARG A 123 6.04 -13.32 13.11
C ARG A 123 7.51 -13.60 12.82
N ASN A 124 8.21 -12.62 12.26
CA ASN A 124 9.64 -12.74 11.93
C ASN A 124 10.51 -12.91 13.18
N ALA A 125 10.04 -12.41 14.34
CA ALA A 125 10.66 -12.64 15.64
C ALA A 125 10.26 -14.00 16.28
N GLY A 126 9.54 -14.87 15.55
CA GLY A 126 9.10 -16.18 16.03
C GLY A 126 7.86 -16.15 16.94
N ARG A 127 7.18 -15.00 17.06
CA ARG A 127 6.02 -14.80 17.94
C ARG A 127 4.71 -14.96 17.16
N GLU A 128 4.46 -16.18 16.69
CA GLU A 128 3.32 -16.51 15.82
C GLU A 128 1.95 -16.20 16.46
N GLU A 129 1.77 -16.51 17.74
CA GLU A 129 0.51 -16.23 18.45
C GLU A 129 0.22 -14.72 18.50
N GLU A 130 1.24 -13.92 18.79
CA GLU A 130 1.11 -12.46 18.84
C GLU A 130 0.84 -11.88 17.46
N SER A 131 1.52 -12.40 16.42
CA SER A 131 1.23 -12.04 15.03
C SER A 131 -0.24 -12.26 14.67
N ASN A 132 -0.79 -13.43 15.03
CA ASN A 132 -2.20 -13.73 14.78
C ASN A 132 -3.16 -12.83 15.56
N ARG A 133 -2.83 -12.47 16.81
CA ARG A 133 -3.61 -11.48 17.57
C ARG A 133 -3.60 -10.11 16.90
N LEU A 134 -2.43 -9.65 16.46
CA LEU A 134 -2.27 -8.39 15.74
C LEU A 134 -3.03 -8.37 14.42
N TYR A 135 -3.03 -9.46 13.65
CA TYR A 135 -3.84 -9.54 12.43
C TYR A 135 -5.35 -9.48 12.73
N ARG A 136 -5.83 -10.11 13.80
CA ARG A 136 -7.25 -10.04 14.19
C ARG A 136 -7.64 -8.64 14.66
N ALA A 137 -6.80 -8.01 15.48
CA ALA A 137 -7.01 -6.63 15.92
C ALA A 137 -7.00 -5.67 14.72
N GLY A 138 -6.03 -5.83 13.82
CA GLY A 138 -5.93 -5.06 12.59
C GLY A 138 -7.13 -5.27 11.66
N LEU A 139 -7.62 -6.49 11.52
CA LEU A 139 -8.80 -6.79 10.71
C LEU A 139 -10.03 -5.99 11.19
N ALA A 140 -10.31 -6.02 12.50
CA ALA A 140 -11.39 -5.23 13.08
C ALA A 140 -11.18 -3.72 12.85
N TYR A 141 -9.99 -3.22 13.18
CA TYR A 141 -9.63 -1.81 12.99
C TYR A 141 -9.78 -1.35 11.54
N TYR A 142 -9.32 -2.14 10.56
CA TYR A 142 -9.42 -1.79 9.15
C TYR A 142 -10.84 -1.83 8.62
N ILE A 143 -11.70 -2.70 9.13
CA ILE A 143 -13.12 -2.70 8.77
C ILE A 143 -13.80 -1.44 9.31
N ASP A 144 -13.56 -1.09 10.58
CA ASP A 144 -14.15 0.08 11.23
C ASP A 144 -13.73 1.38 10.55
N MET A 145 -12.50 1.46 10.07
CA MET A 145 -11.96 2.61 9.34
C MET A 145 -12.24 2.55 7.82
N GLU A 146 -13.07 1.62 7.35
CA GLU A 146 -13.38 1.36 5.93
C GLU A 146 -12.12 1.16 5.03
N MET A 147 -11.01 0.74 5.62
CA MET A 147 -9.75 0.41 4.94
C MET A 147 -9.76 -1.02 4.39
N TYR A 148 -10.77 -1.35 3.58
CA TYR A 148 -11.06 -2.73 3.16
C TYR A 148 -9.89 -3.45 2.45
N GLY A 149 -9.06 -2.74 1.67
CA GLY A 149 -7.86 -3.34 1.06
C GLY A 149 -6.86 -3.88 2.09
N ARG A 150 -6.70 -3.19 3.23
CA ARG A 150 -5.87 -3.67 4.35
C ARG A 150 -6.58 -4.77 5.14
N ALA A 151 -7.89 -4.67 5.33
CA ALA A 151 -8.70 -5.72 5.97
C ALA A 151 -8.58 -7.06 5.22
N VAL A 152 -8.70 -7.05 3.89
CA VAL A 152 -8.50 -8.24 3.04
C VAL A 152 -7.11 -8.84 3.22
N SER A 153 -6.08 -7.99 3.29
CA SER A 153 -4.70 -8.45 3.51
C SER A 153 -4.55 -9.16 4.85
N ALA A 154 -5.17 -8.63 5.92
CA ALA A 154 -5.19 -9.26 7.25
C ALA A 154 -5.99 -10.57 7.25
N ALA A 155 -7.17 -10.60 6.63
CA ALA A 155 -8.02 -11.78 6.50
C ALA A 155 -7.30 -12.92 5.74
N THR A 156 -6.58 -12.57 4.67
CA THR A 156 -5.78 -13.51 3.88
C THR A 156 -4.62 -14.07 4.71
N ALA A 157 -3.93 -13.22 5.48
CA ALA A 157 -2.85 -13.66 6.38
C ALA A 157 -3.35 -14.63 7.47
N LEU A 158 -4.57 -14.41 7.98
CA LEU A 158 -5.26 -15.30 8.92
C LEU A 158 -5.84 -16.56 8.27
N LYS A 159 -5.77 -16.69 6.94
CA LYS A 159 -6.35 -17.79 6.16
C LYS A 159 -7.85 -17.97 6.44
N LEU A 160 -8.58 -16.87 6.52
CA LEU A 160 -10.03 -16.91 6.63
C LEU A 160 -10.65 -17.57 5.38
N PRO A 161 -11.88 -18.10 5.48
CA PRO A 161 -12.58 -18.69 4.36
C PRO A 161 -12.66 -17.73 3.16
N PRO A 162 -12.53 -18.21 1.91
CA PRO A 162 -12.62 -17.36 0.71
C PRO A 162 -13.90 -16.53 0.66
N ASP A 163 -15.03 -17.10 1.07
CA ASP A 163 -16.32 -16.41 1.08
C ASP A 163 -16.33 -15.16 1.99
N GLU A 164 -15.61 -15.21 3.12
CA GLU A 164 -15.46 -14.07 4.03
C GLU A 164 -14.55 -12.99 3.42
N ILE A 165 -13.49 -13.39 2.73
CA ILE A 165 -12.58 -12.48 2.03
C ILE A 165 -13.33 -11.80 0.87
N ASP A 166 -14.13 -12.54 0.12
CA ASP A 166 -14.95 -12.01 -0.98
C ASP A 166 -16.04 -11.05 -0.47
N ALA A 167 -16.60 -11.31 0.72
CA ALA A 167 -17.50 -10.38 1.37
C ALA A 167 -16.82 -9.05 1.73
N LEU A 168 -15.56 -9.08 2.21
CA LEU A 168 -14.77 -7.88 2.47
C LEU A 168 -14.45 -7.11 1.18
N PHE A 169 -14.12 -7.82 0.10
CA PHE A 169 -13.91 -7.20 -1.22
C PHE A 169 -15.18 -6.48 -1.72
N ARG A 170 -16.34 -7.13 -1.65
CA ARG A 170 -17.62 -6.51 -2.06
C ARG A 170 -17.93 -5.25 -1.25
N LYS A 171 -17.76 -5.30 0.07
CA LYS A 171 -17.92 -4.11 0.93
C LYS A 171 -16.94 -2.98 0.57
N GLY A 172 -15.70 -3.32 0.21
CA GLY A 172 -14.73 -2.35 -0.28
C GLY A 172 -15.19 -1.64 -1.55
N ILE A 173 -15.67 -2.40 -2.54
CA ILE A 173 -16.22 -1.87 -3.79
C ILE A 173 -17.41 -0.96 -3.51
N GLU A 174 -18.36 -1.40 -2.68
CA GLU A 174 -19.51 -0.60 -2.27
C GLU A 174 -19.07 0.71 -1.62
N SER A 175 -18.12 0.65 -0.68
CA SER A 175 -17.60 1.81 0.05
C SER A 175 -16.93 2.83 -0.87
N GLU A 176 -16.07 2.39 -1.79
CA GLU A 176 -15.40 3.26 -2.77
C GLU A 176 -16.38 3.84 -3.79
N SER A 177 -17.42 3.08 -4.15
CA SER A 177 -18.43 3.50 -5.13
C SER A 177 -19.37 4.58 -4.61
N ARG A 178 -19.58 4.71 -3.29
CA ARG A 178 -20.47 5.72 -2.68
C ARG A 178 -20.10 7.18 -3.02
N GLY A 179 -18.83 7.42 -3.38
CA GLY A 179 -18.34 8.75 -3.76
C GLY A 179 -18.21 8.97 -5.27
N MET A 180 -18.47 7.95 -6.10
CA MET A 180 -18.38 8.06 -7.55
C MET A 180 -19.75 8.42 -8.12
N ASP A 181 -19.85 9.56 -8.80
CA ASP A 181 -21.02 9.86 -9.63
C ASP A 181 -20.93 9.04 -10.93
N LEU A 182 -21.28 7.77 -10.81
CA LEU A 182 -21.33 6.83 -11.93
C LEU A 182 -22.34 7.28 -12.99
N GLY A 183 -23.37 8.05 -12.59
CA GLY A 183 -24.34 8.64 -13.51
C GLY A 183 -23.69 9.71 -14.39
N HIS A 184 -22.92 10.62 -13.79
CA HIS A 184 -22.17 11.62 -14.52
C HIS A 184 -21.06 11.02 -15.40
N ALA A 185 -20.34 10.00 -14.90
CA ALA A 185 -19.36 9.28 -15.70
C ALA A 185 -20.00 8.59 -16.91
N ARG A 186 -21.17 7.96 -16.73
CA ARG A 186 -21.96 7.37 -17.81
C ARG A 186 -22.39 8.43 -18.82
N ALA A 187 -22.93 9.56 -18.37
CA ALA A 187 -23.34 10.66 -19.24
C ALA A 187 -22.17 11.21 -20.07
N MET A 188 -20.97 11.37 -19.49
CA MET A 188 -19.78 11.78 -20.23
C MET A 188 -19.35 10.76 -21.29
N ILE A 189 -19.45 9.46 -20.99
CA ILE A 189 -19.17 8.38 -21.96
C ILE A 189 -20.18 8.44 -23.11
N ASP A 190 -21.47 8.62 -22.80
CA ASP A 190 -22.52 8.72 -23.81
C ASP A 190 -22.30 9.94 -24.73
N CYS A 191 -21.97 11.11 -24.16
CA CYS A 191 -21.62 12.30 -24.95
C CYS A 191 -20.38 12.10 -25.83
N ALA A 192 -19.37 11.38 -25.33
CA ALA A 192 -18.16 11.08 -26.11
C ALA A 192 -18.46 10.13 -27.28
N LEU A 193 -19.34 9.15 -27.08
CA LEU A 193 -19.81 8.24 -28.12
C LEU A 193 -20.63 8.98 -29.19
N GLU A 194 -21.54 9.87 -28.80
CA GLU A 194 -22.32 10.70 -29.74
C GLU A 194 -21.41 11.63 -30.55
N SER A 195 -20.41 12.24 -29.91
CA SER A 195 -19.43 13.09 -30.59
C SER A 195 -18.58 12.30 -31.59
N LEU A 196 -18.20 11.07 -31.23
CA LEU A 196 -17.50 10.16 -32.12
C LEU A 196 -18.36 9.78 -33.33
N GLU A 197 -19.63 9.46 -33.11
CA GLU A 197 -20.59 9.15 -34.17
C GLU A 197 -20.73 10.30 -35.16
N ILE A 198 -20.96 11.53 -34.68
CA ILE A 198 -21.05 12.73 -35.53
C ILE A 198 -19.78 12.91 -36.36
N SER A 199 -18.61 12.64 -35.79
CA SER A 199 -17.32 12.76 -36.48
C SER A 199 -17.09 11.70 -37.56
N LEU A 200 -17.82 10.59 -37.49
CA LEU A 200 -17.77 9.49 -38.46
C LEU A 200 -18.85 9.62 -39.56
N ILE A 201 -19.83 10.52 -39.40
CA ILE A 201 -20.85 10.77 -40.43
C ILE A 201 -20.17 11.29 -41.72
N GLY A 202 -20.40 10.58 -42.83
CA GLY A 202 -19.86 10.92 -44.15
C GLY A 202 -18.42 10.46 -44.39
N ARG A 203 -17.82 9.70 -43.46
CA ARG A 203 -16.59 8.94 -43.71
C ARG A 203 -16.93 7.52 -44.18
N ASP A 204 -16.64 7.25 -45.44
CA ASP A 204 -16.85 5.94 -46.07
C ASP A 204 -15.58 5.07 -46.08
N ASP A 205 -14.70 5.22 -45.08
CA ASP A 205 -13.56 4.32 -44.93
C ASP A 205 -13.92 3.06 -44.11
N GLU A 206 -13.23 1.96 -44.39
CA GLU A 206 -13.50 0.64 -43.79
C GLU A 206 -13.42 0.68 -42.25
N LEU A 207 -12.54 1.53 -41.71
CA LEU A 207 -12.35 1.71 -40.28
C LEU A 207 -13.57 2.39 -39.63
N SER A 208 -14.10 3.45 -40.26
CA SER A 208 -15.29 4.16 -39.79
C SER A 208 -16.51 3.24 -39.77
N GLY A 209 -16.67 2.38 -40.79
CA GLY A 209 -17.72 1.35 -40.81
C GLY A 209 -17.60 0.33 -39.68
N GLN A 210 -16.39 -0.12 -39.35
CA GLN A 210 -16.15 -1.04 -38.23
C GLN A 210 -16.44 -0.39 -36.87
N VAL A 211 -16.06 0.89 -36.70
CA VAL A 211 -16.29 1.63 -35.45
C VAL A 211 -17.77 1.91 -35.24
N ILE A 212 -18.50 2.36 -36.27
CA ILE A 212 -19.97 2.59 -36.18
C ILE A 212 -20.68 1.28 -35.81
N LYS A 213 -20.30 0.17 -36.45
CA LYS A 213 -20.87 -1.14 -36.14
C LYS A 213 -20.63 -1.55 -34.70
N ALA A 214 -19.40 -1.40 -34.20
CA ALA A 214 -19.06 -1.75 -32.81
C ALA A 214 -19.80 -0.86 -31.78
N VAL A 215 -19.96 0.44 -32.06
CA VAL A 215 -20.72 1.37 -31.21
C VAL A 215 -22.19 0.97 -31.14
N ASN A 216 -22.79 0.60 -32.27
CA ASN A 216 -24.19 0.18 -32.33
C ASN A 216 -24.42 -1.15 -31.59
N GLU A 217 -23.51 -2.12 -31.76
CA GLU A 217 -23.57 -3.40 -31.04
C GLU A 217 -23.49 -3.22 -29.52
N GLU A 218 -22.61 -2.35 -29.03
CA GLU A 218 -22.51 -2.04 -27.60
C GLU A 218 -23.74 -1.28 -27.08
N ARG A 219 -24.33 -0.35 -27.85
CA ARG A 219 -25.60 0.31 -27.48
C ARG A 219 -26.77 -0.66 -27.39
N GLU A 220 -26.92 -1.58 -28.34
CA GLU A 220 -27.97 -2.61 -28.28
C GLU A 220 -27.79 -3.52 -27.07
N ARG A 221 -26.54 -3.87 -26.75
CA ARG A 221 -26.20 -4.66 -25.56
C ARG A 221 -26.55 -3.93 -24.27
N MET A 222 -26.25 -2.63 -24.19
CA MET A 222 -26.60 -1.78 -23.04
C MET A 222 -28.12 -1.62 -22.89
N ALA A 223 -28.84 -1.32 -23.97
CA ALA A 223 -30.30 -1.20 -23.96
C ALA A 223 -31.00 -2.52 -23.60
N LYS A 224 -30.38 -3.67 -23.90
CA LYS A 224 -30.87 -4.97 -23.45
C LYS A 224 -30.68 -5.17 -21.94
N LYS A 225 -29.50 -4.82 -21.42
CA LYS A 225 -29.21 -4.90 -19.97
C LYS A 225 -30.09 -3.96 -19.15
N ASP A 226 -30.35 -2.75 -19.64
CA ASP A 226 -31.21 -1.78 -18.93
C ASP A 226 -32.67 -2.29 -18.88
N ARG A 227 -33.20 -2.85 -19.98
CA ARG A 227 -34.53 -3.50 -20.00
C ARG A 227 -34.61 -4.73 -19.10
N GLU A 228 -33.54 -5.54 -19.09
CA GLU A 228 -33.46 -6.70 -18.20
C GLU A 228 -33.41 -6.25 -16.73
N ALA A 229 -32.75 -5.13 -16.40
CA ALA A 229 -32.71 -4.59 -15.03
C ALA A 229 -34.08 -4.05 -14.57
N GLU A 230 -34.86 -3.42 -15.45
CA GLU A 230 -36.21 -2.92 -15.15
C GLU A 230 -37.24 -4.03 -14.89
N ASP A 231 -37.09 -5.21 -15.51
CA ASP A 231 -37.99 -6.36 -15.32
C ASP A 231 -37.77 -7.11 -13.97
N TYR A 232 -36.67 -6.85 -13.26
CA TYR A 232 -36.38 -7.45 -11.94
C TYR A 232 -36.77 -6.57 -10.74
N ASP A 233 -37.27 -5.35 -10.97
CA ASP A 233 -37.73 -4.40 -9.94
C ASP A 233 -39.29 -4.38 -9.79
N LEU A 234 -39.99 -5.37 -10.36
CA LEU A 234 -41.45 -5.63 -10.22
C LEU A 234 -41.74 -6.90 -9.40
#